data_AF-A0A0C2MX36-F1
#
_entry.id   AF-A0A0C2MX36-F1
#
_cell.length_a   1.000
_cell.length_b   1.000
_cell.length_c   1.000
_cell.angle_alpha   90.00
_cell.angle_beta   90.00
_cell.angle_gamma   90.00
#
_symmetry.space_group_name_H-M   'P 1'
#
loop_
_entity.id
_entity.type
_entity.pdbx_description
1 polymer ?
#
loop_
_entity_poly.entity_id
_entity_poly.type
_entity_poly.pdbx_seq_one_letter_code
_entity_poly.pdbx_strand_id
1 'polypeptide(L)'
;MKAYIKKNKIEVGDRKHRIVYNDNGLIIVLKQMNAMYLKEEDSYFHISNDFGRSFFIHRVMYNDLPVFITAMESIDNYIFCQSTINSSYFYFDKDLRISYYRIFVKVARITVHPEYVNYVSKLVIIDTQYVSY
;
A
#
# COMPACT_ATOMS: atom_id res chain seq x y z
N MET A 1 -12.63 24.28 -30.00
CA MET A 1 -13.05 23.52 -28.80
C MET A 1 -12.06 23.86 -27.67
N LYS A 2 -12.49 24.52 -26.59
CA LYS A 2 -11.61 24.86 -25.46
C LYS A 2 -11.74 23.76 -24.41
N ALA A 3 -10.66 23.02 -24.14
CA ALA A 3 -10.61 22.08 -23.03
C ALA A 3 -10.43 22.85 -21.71
N TYR A 4 -11.37 22.68 -20.78
CA TYR A 4 -11.25 23.24 -19.43
C TYR A 4 -10.60 22.19 -18.53
N ILE A 5 -9.38 22.47 -18.07
CA ILE A 5 -8.71 21.64 -17.07
C ILE A 5 -9.30 22.00 -15.70
N LYS A 6 -10.16 21.15 -15.16
CA LYS A 6 -10.64 21.28 -13.78
C LYS A 6 -9.53 20.77 -12.84
N LYS A 7 -8.81 21.70 -12.22
CA LYS A 7 -7.76 21.38 -11.24
C LYS A 7 -8.44 20.84 -9.98
N ASN A 8 -8.44 19.53 -9.78
CA ASN A 8 -8.96 18.94 -8.55
C ASN A 8 -7.92 19.08 -7.45
N LYS A 9 -8.35 19.63 -6.31
CA LYS A 9 -7.54 19.80 -5.10
C LYS A 9 -8.04 18.76 -4.10
N ILE A 10 -7.12 18.01 -3.50
CA ILE A 10 -7.40 17.20 -2.32
C ILE A 10 -6.88 17.95 -1.10
N GLU A 11 -7.67 17.98 -0.04
CA GLU A 11 -7.25 18.49 1.26
C GLU A 11 -6.78 17.31 2.10
N VAL A 12 -5.47 17.16 2.14
CA VAL A 12 -4.79 16.21 3.00
C VAL A 12 -4.37 16.98 4.24
N GLY A 13 -4.84 16.58 5.43
CA GLY A 13 -4.64 17.35 6.66
C GLY A 13 -3.15 17.56 7.03
N ASP A 14 -2.87 18.24 8.15
CA ASP A 14 -1.51 18.72 8.51
C ASP A 14 -0.44 17.65 8.81
N ARG A 15 -0.73 16.36 8.55
CA ARG A 15 0.21 15.26 8.79
C ARG A 15 1.10 15.01 7.58
N LYS A 16 2.23 14.34 7.79
CA LYS A 16 3.10 13.89 6.69
C LYS A 16 2.37 12.85 5.84
N HIS A 17 2.55 12.93 4.52
CA HIS A 17 1.96 12.00 3.56
C HIS A 17 3.07 11.34 2.74
N ARG A 18 2.84 10.09 2.36
CA ARG A 18 3.63 9.37 1.36
C ARG A 18 2.82 9.32 0.07
N ILE A 19 3.42 9.78 -1.03
CA ILE A 19 2.82 9.69 -2.36
C ILE A 19 3.61 8.63 -3.13
N VAL A 20 2.90 7.67 -3.72
CA VAL A 20 3.45 6.67 -4.64
C VAL A 20 2.60 6.68 -5.90
N TYR A 21 3.23 6.64 -7.05
CA TYR A 21 2.55 6.64 -8.33
C TYR A 21 3.28 5.73 -9.32
N ASN A 22 2.58 5.34 -10.38
CA ASN A 22 3.14 4.58 -11.49
C ASN A 22 2.83 5.24 -12.85
N ASP A 23 3.41 4.68 -13.91
CA ASP A 23 3.32 5.27 -15.27
C ASP A 23 1.93 5.13 -15.90
N ASN A 24 1.08 4.25 -15.37
CA ASN A 24 -0.30 4.08 -15.82
C ASN A 24 -1.30 5.05 -15.16
N GLY A 25 -0.80 6.05 -14.44
CA GLY A 25 -1.64 7.08 -13.83
C GLY A 25 -2.30 6.65 -12.53
N LEU A 26 -1.87 5.53 -11.93
CA LEU A 26 -2.24 5.17 -10.57
C LEU A 26 -1.44 6.02 -9.59
N ILE A 27 -2.11 6.68 -8.65
CA ILE A 27 -1.51 7.53 -7.62
C ILE A 27 -2.16 7.18 -6.29
N ILE A 28 -1.35 6.87 -5.27
CA ILE A 28 -1.79 6.66 -3.89
C ILE A 28 -1.13 7.69 -2.99
N VAL A 29 -1.96 8.40 -2.23
CA VAL A 29 -1.56 9.33 -1.17
C VAL A 29 -1.96 8.72 0.17
N LEU A 30 -0.96 8.20 0.88
CA LEU A 30 -1.11 7.55 2.17
C LEU A 30 -0.68 8.50 3.29
N LYS A 31 -1.52 8.65 4.30
CA LYS A 31 -1.19 9.35 5.54
C LYS A 31 -0.11 8.57 6.30
N GLN A 32 0.99 9.22 6.67
CA GLN A 32 1.98 8.57 7.54
C GLN A 32 1.36 8.38 8.93
N MET A 33 1.30 7.12 9.35
CA MET A 33 0.68 6.73 10.61
C MET A 33 1.72 6.62 11.71
N ASN A 34 1.37 7.02 12.93
CA ASN A 34 2.15 6.66 14.11
C ASN A 34 1.61 5.33 14.64
N ALA A 35 2.44 4.29 14.63
CA ALA A 35 2.06 2.94 15.06
C ALA A 35 1.56 2.88 16.53
N MET A 36 1.96 3.84 17.39
CA MET A 36 1.50 3.89 18.78
C MET A 36 0.06 4.41 18.95
N TYR A 37 -0.48 5.10 17.94
CA TYR A 37 -1.79 5.76 18.02
C TYR A 37 -2.66 5.45 16.80
N LEU A 38 -2.72 4.17 16.44
CA LEU A 38 -3.55 3.72 15.32
C LEU A 38 -5.00 3.64 15.74
N LYS A 39 -5.86 4.38 15.05
CA LYS A 39 -7.30 4.19 15.09
C LYS A 39 -7.76 3.59 13.77
N GLU A 40 -8.83 2.80 13.82
CA GLU A 40 -9.46 2.22 12.62
C GLU A 40 -9.83 3.29 11.57
N GLU A 41 -10.30 4.45 12.03
CA GLU A 41 -10.63 5.60 11.18
C GLU A 41 -9.44 6.17 10.41
N ASP A 42 -8.20 5.86 10.83
CA ASP A 42 -6.99 6.27 10.12
C ASP A 42 -6.63 5.31 8.97
N SER A 43 -7.25 4.13 8.87
CA SER A 43 -6.94 3.11 7.85
C SER A 43 -7.57 3.42 6.48
N TYR A 44 -7.16 4.54 5.88
CA TYR A 44 -7.55 4.92 4.53
C TYR A 44 -6.41 5.61 3.79
N PHE A 45 -6.56 5.71 2.48
CA PHE A 45 -5.69 6.52 1.62
C PHE A 45 -6.52 7.17 0.52
N HIS A 46 -6.00 8.24 -0.06
CA HIS A 46 -6.55 8.80 -1.29
C HIS A 46 -5.89 8.11 -2.47
N ILE A 47 -6.68 7.79 -3.48
CA ILE A 47 -6.22 7.09 -4.67
C ILE A 47 -6.86 7.68 -5.92
N SER A 48 -6.09 7.69 -7.00
CA SER A 48 -6.49 8.11 -8.34
C SER A 48 -5.98 7.08 -9.34
N ASN A 49 -6.77 6.75 -10.35
CA ASN A 49 -6.37 5.92 -11.48
C ASN A 49 -6.57 6.61 -12.84
N ASP A 50 -6.67 7.93 -12.81
CA ASP A 50 -6.94 8.77 -13.98
C ASP A 50 -5.93 9.92 -14.08
N PHE A 51 -4.66 9.64 -13.74
CA PHE A 51 -3.56 10.59 -13.77
C PHE A 51 -3.77 11.79 -12.83
N GLY A 52 -4.38 11.55 -11.67
CA GLY A 52 -4.67 12.59 -10.68
C GLY A 52 -5.82 13.50 -11.07
N ARG A 53 -6.61 13.16 -12.09
CA ARG A 53 -7.79 13.95 -12.45
C ARG A 53 -8.84 13.84 -11.39
N SER A 54 -9.08 12.69 -10.77
CA SER A 54 -10.00 12.50 -9.65
C SER A 54 -9.37 11.66 -8.56
N PHE A 55 -9.75 11.94 -7.31
CA PHE A 55 -9.32 11.19 -6.14
C PHE A 55 -10.52 10.75 -5.34
N PHE A 56 -10.46 9.54 -4.79
CA PHE A 56 -11.44 9.01 -3.86
C PHE A 56 -10.73 8.41 -2.65
N ILE A 57 -11.45 8.33 -1.53
CA ILE A 57 -10.98 7.68 -0.31
C ILE A 57 -11.19 6.18 -0.49
N HIS A 58 -10.13 5.40 -0.25
CA HIS A 58 -10.19 3.95 -0.30
C HIS A 58 -9.73 3.34 1.02
N ARG A 59 -10.33 2.20 1.37
CA ARG A 59 -10.02 1.42 2.57
C ARG A 59 -9.86 -0.03 2.15
N VAL A 60 -8.80 -0.67 2.60
CA VAL A 60 -8.58 -2.10 2.39
C VAL A 60 -9.08 -2.83 3.62
N MET A 61 -10.02 -3.76 3.41
CA MET A 61 -10.59 -4.61 4.44
C MET A 61 -10.19 -6.07 4.18
N TYR A 62 -9.87 -6.80 5.22
CA TYR A 62 -9.63 -8.25 5.16
C TYR A 62 -10.27 -8.91 6.38
N ASN A 63 -11.15 -9.88 6.17
CA ASN A 63 -11.98 -10.50 7.22
C ASN A 63 -12.67 -9.45 8.11
N ASP A 64 -13.30 -8.46 7.47
CA ASP A 64 -13.99 -7.34 8.13
C ASP A 64 -13.12 -6.43 9.01
N LEU A 65 -11.79 -6.60 8.95
CA LEU A 65 -10.83 -5.77 9.68
C LEU A 65 -10.05 -4.83 8.75
N PRO A 66 -9.73 -3.60 9.19
CA PRO A 66 -8.93 -2.67 8.43
C PRO A 66 -7.49 -3.16 8.24
N VAL A 67 -6.96 -2.96 7.03
CA VAL A 67 -5.56 -3.24 6.70
C VAL A 67 -4.76 -1.94 6.67
N PHE A 68 -3.83 -1.82 7.62
CA PHE A 68 -2.98 -0.65 7.79
C PHE A 68 -1.74 -0.74 6.91
N ILE A 69 -1.73 -0.02 5.80
CA ILE A 69 -0.57 0.02 4.90
C ILE A 69 0.59 0.75 5.59
N THR A 70 1.74 0.10 5.64
CA THR A 70 2.96 0.61 6.29
C THR A 70 4.07 0.93 5.30
N ALA A 71 4.09 0.23 4.16
CA ALA A 71 5.01 0.50 3.06
C ALA A 71 4.30 0.34 1.73
N MET A 72 4.75 1.11 0.74
CA MET A 72 4.29 1.02 -0.64
C MET A 72 5.47 1.16 -1.60
N GLU A 73 5.39 0.50 -2.74
CA GLU A 73 6.42 0.56 -3.78
C GLU A 73 5.75 0.44 -5.15
N SER A 74 6.17 1.26 -6.12
CA SER A 74 5.68 1.16 -7.49
C SER A 74 6.61 0.28 -8.29
N ILE A 75 6.05 -0.72 -8.98
CA ILE A 75 6.79 -1.57 -9.92
C ILE A 75 5.90 -1.76 -11.14
N ASP A 76 6.42 -1.36 -12.29
CA ASP A 76 5.71 -1.32 -13.57
C ASP A 76 4.31 -0.69 -13.42
N ASN A 77 3.28 -1.49 -13.65
CA ASN A 77 1.89 -1.11 -13.72
C ASN A 77 1.15 -1.31 -12.40
N TYR A 78 1.89 -1.58 -11.31
CA TYR A 78 1.33 -1.92 -10.01
C TYR A 78 1.91 -1.08 -8.88
N ILE A 79 1.10 -0.86 -7.85
CA ILE A 79 1.59 -0.37 -6.57
C ILE A 79 1.46 -1.49 -5.55
N PHE A 80 2.61 -1.97 -5.10
CA PHE A 80 2.74 -2.95 -4.04
C PHE A 80 2.52 -2.29 -2.70
N CYS A 81 1.78 -2.95 -1.83
CA CYS A 81 1.44 -2.50 -0.49
C CYS A 81 1.83 -3.58 0.52
N GLN A 82 2.43 -3.17 1.62
CA GLN A 82 2.78 -4.04 2.72
C GLN A 82 2.24 -3.47 4.04
N SER A 83 1.68 -4.34 4.86
CA SER A 83 1.30 -4.08 6.23
C SER A 83 2.16 -4.93 7.18
N THR A 84 3.03 -4.29 7.96
CA THR A 84 3.71 -4.97 9.08
C THR A 84 2.76 -5.19 10.27
N ILE A 85 1.69 -4.40 10.36
CA ILE A 85 0.68 -4.48 11.42
C ILE A 85 -0.21 -5.72 11.21
N ASN A 86 -0.78 -5.86 10.01
CA ASN A 86 -1.61 -6.99 9.64
C ASN A 86 -0.80 -8.20 9.13
N SER A 87 0.54 -8.07 9.03
CA SER A 87 1.44 -9.06 8.43
C SER A 87 0.97 -9.52 7.05
N SER A 88 0.64 -8.57 6.18
CA SER A 88 0.11 -8.86 4.85
C SER A 88 0.77 -8.05 3.74
N TYR A 89 0.73 -8.57 2.52
CA TYR A 89 1.09 -7.84 1.31
C TYR A 89 0.07 -8.12 0.21
N PHE A 90 -0.07 -7.15 -0.68
CA PHE A 90 -0.96 -7.17 -1.84
C PHE A 90 -0.52 -6.08 -2.81
N TYR A 91 -1.14 -5.98 -3.97
CA TYR A 91 -0.87 -4.88 -4.90
C TYR A 91 -2.13 -4.45 -5.66
N PHE A 92 -2.13 -3.17 -6.07
CA PHE A 92 -3.17 -2.58 -6.91
C PHE A 92 -2.72 -2.52 -8.37
N ASP A 93 -3.61 -2.85 -9.28
CA ASP A 93 -3.51 -2.49 -10.69
C ASP A 93 -4.19 -1.13 -10.98
N LYS A 94 -4.12 -0.68 -12.24
CA LYS A 94 -4.79 0.56 -12.68
C LYS A 94 -6.31 0.54 -12.51
N ASP A 95 -6.92 -0.64 -12.47
CA ASP A 95 -8.36 -0.82 -12.31
C ASP A 95 -8.74 -0.94 -10.82
N LEU A 96 -7.79 -0.65 -9.92
CA LEU A 96 -7.93 -0.61 -8.47
C LEU A 96 -8.25 -1.97 -7.86
N ARG A 97 -7.98 -3.05 -8.60
CA ARG A 97 -8.22 -4.41 -8.12
C ARG A 97 -7.07 -4.84 -7.22
N ILE A 98 -7.43 -5.31 -6.04
CA ILE A 98 -6.47 -5.97 -5.14
C ILE A 98 -6.12 -7.33 -5.74
N SER A 99 -4.83 -7.53 -5.97
CA SER A 99 -4.28 -8.80 -6.44
C SER A 99 -3.34 -9.39 -5.39
N TYR A 100 -3.33 -10.73 -5.29
CA TYR A 100 -2.44 -11.54 -4.44
C TYR A 100 -2.36 -11.10 -2.96
N TYR A 101 -3.50 -10.94 -2.30
CA TYR A 101 -3.52 -10.74 -0.86
C TYR A 101 -2.96 -11.97 -0.13
N ARG A 102 -1.85 -11.80 0.58
CA ARG A 102 -1.17 -12.87 1.31
C ARG A 102 -0.81 -12.40 2.71
N ILE A 103 -0.99 -13.29 3.68
CA ILE A 103 -0.54 -13.11 5.06
C ILE A 103 0.80 -13.84 5.23
N PHE A 104 1.72 -13.25 5.98
CA PHE A 104 3.01 -13.82 6.32
C PHE A 104 3.25 -13.82 7.82
N VAL A 105 4.29 -14.53 8.25
CA VAL A 105 4.72 -14.57 9.65
C VAL A 105 5.36 -13.24 10.01
N LYS A 106 5.01 -12.64 11.15
CA LYS A 106 5.39 -11.27 11.58
C LYS A 106 6.89 -10.93 11.47
N VAL A 107 7.78 -11.92 11.51
CA VAL A 107 9.25 -11.76 11.37
C VAL A 107 9.77 -11.84 9.93
N ALA A 108 8.89 -12.02 8.94
CA ALA A 108 9.29 -12.11 7.55
C ALA A 108 9.53 -10.72 6.94
N ARG A 109 10.66 -10.57 6.26
CA ARG A 109 10.90 -9.42 5.38
C ARG A 109 10.43 -9.78 3.98
N ILE A 110 9.54 -8.95 3.45
CA ILE A 110 9.01 -9.09 2.10
C ILE A 110 9.71 -8.05 1.23
N THR A 111 10.28 -8.49 0.12
CA THR A 111 10.87 -7.61 -0.89
C THR A 111 10.33 -8.03 -2.24
N VAL A 112 9.82 -7.06 -2.97
CA VAL A 112 9.28 -7.24 -4.31
C VAL A 112 10.42 -7.33 -5.32
N HIS A 113 10.30 -8.19 -6.33
CA HIS A 113 11.32 -8.27 -7.38
C HIS A 113 11.24 -7.00 -8.26
N PRO A 114 12.36 -6.30 -8.52
CA PRO A 114 12.33 -5.00 -9.19
C PRO A 114 11.76 -5.04 -10.61
N GLU A 115 11.84 -6.19 -11.29
CA GLU A 115 11.43 -6.35 -12.70
C GLU A 115 10.27 -7.32 -12.91
N TYR A 116 9.89 -8.10 -11.90
CA TYR A 116 8.91 -9.17 -12.08
C TYR A 116 7.82 -9.09 -11.03
N VAL A 117 6.71 -8.47 -11.41
CA VAL A 117 5.53 -8.22 -10.56
C VAL A 117 4.93 -9.48 -9.90
N ASN A 118 5.18 -10.66 -10.48
CA ASN A 118 4.69 -11.94 -9.95
C ASN A 118 5.65 -12.61 -8.97
N TYR A 119 6.83 -12.03 -8.74
CA TYR A 119 7.86 -12.59 -7.86
C TYR A 119 8.05 -11.73 -6.63
N VAL A 120 7.93 -12.37 -5.47
CA VAL A 120 8.12 -11.75 -4.17
C VAL A 120 9.12 -12.61 -3.39
N SER A 121 10.20 -11.99 -2.94
CA SER A 121 11.17 -12.63 -2.05
C SER A 121 10.70 -12.50 -0.61
N LYS A 122 10.71 -13.62 0.11
CA LYS A 122 10.36 -13.69 1.53
C LYS A 122 11.57 -14.21 2.32
N LEU A 123 12.17 -13.34 3.11
CA LEU A 123 13.22 -13.72 4.06
C LEU A 123 12.58 -13.96 5.43
N VAL A 124 12.68 -15.19 5.94
CA VAL A 124 12.25 -15.55 7.30
C VAL A 124 13.50 -15.77 8.14
N ILE A 125 13.69 -14.97 9.17
CA ILE A 125 14.75 -15.19 10.15
C ILE A 125 14.20 -16.18 11.17
N ILE A 126 14.76 -17.40 11.18
CA ILE A 126 14.45 -18.42 12.19
C ILE A 126 15.50 -18.28 13.28
N ASP A 127 15.11 -17.82 14.46
CA ASP A 127 15.99 -17.77 15.62
C ASP A 127 16.08 -19.20 16.19
N THR A 128 17.09 -19.96 15.79
CA THR A 128 17.35 -21.29 16.36
C THR A 128 18.05 -21.14 17.71
N GLN A 129 17.33 -20.63 18.72
CA GLN A 129 17.72 -20.86 20.11
C GLN A 129 16.93 -22.05 20.62
N TYR A 130 17.55 -23.24 20.56
CA TYR A 130 17.43 -24.36 21.51
C TYR A 130 18.17 -25.55 20.90
N VAL A 131 19.50 -25.54 21.00
CA VAL A 131 20.25 -26.80 21.06
C VAL A 131 20.41 -27.08 22.56
N SER A 132 19.52 -27.90 23.10
CA SER A 132 19.65 -28.44 24.44
C SER A 132 20.91 -29.32 24.49
N TYR A 133 21.87 -28.96 25.35
CA TYR A 133 22.97 -29.84 25.78
C TYR A 133 22.47 -30.83 26.83
#